data_AF-A0A2H5PE90-F1
#
_entry.id   AF-A0A2H5PE90-F1
#
_cell.length_a   1.000
_cell.length_b   1.000
_cell.length_c   1.000
_cell.angle_alpha   90.00
_cell.angle_beta   90.00
_cell.angle_gamma   90.00
#
_symmetry.space_group_name_H-M   'P 1'
#
loop_
_entity.id
_entity.type
_entity.pdbx_description
1 polymer ?
#
loop_
_entity_poly.entity_id
_entity_poly.type
_entity_poly.pdbx_seq_one_letter_code
_entity_poly.pdbx_strand_id
1 'polypeptide(L)'
;MIALKAIQTALTPTAHLLFHTRRLTGTRTSFVSLCKSKDSESEESPSEGDIKKQELLARIAMLQAQKVRLTDYLDERSAYLTQFAEEANAEFDKIGEDALKGLDEASSRIMENIESQMQAFEESAEENRMEIEENDSKLAEFQGQMEEDRNDGLFFKSLGQKKPVGKAKATEEVKKIKEITTESAGSKTRRNIYLAFIGLLVIGIADSFISSSDWRKVAVLGAILVPLLLQFLHEQGMLSETEKRGHEKPDRENK
;
A
#
# COMPACT_ATOMS: atom_id res chain seq x y z
N MET A 1 -19.06 -11.21 -15.11
CA MET A 1 -18.74 -12.04 -16.30
C MET A 1 -18.00 -11.17 -17.31
N ILE A 2 -16.67 -11.27 -17.33
CA ILE A 2 -15.83 -10.75 -18.41
C ILE A 2 -14.80 -11.85 -18.65
N ALA A 3 -14.82 -12.42 -19.86
CA ALA A 3 -14.01 -13.56 -20.24
C ALA A 3 -12.56 -13.11 -20.49
N LEU A 4 -11.63 -13.58 -19.66
CA LEU A 4 -10.20 -13.45 -19.90
C LEU A 4 -9.74 -14.58 -20.82
N LYS A 5 -9.38 -14.21 -22.05
CA LYS A 5 -8.85 -15.12 -23.07
C LYS A 5 -7.35 -15.31 -22.79
N ALA A 6 -6.96 -16.47 -22.29
CA ALA A 6 -5.57 -16.84 -22.05
C ALA A 6 -4.86 -17.08 -23.40
N ILE A 7 -3.78 -16.35 -23.66
CA ILE A 7 -2.87 -16.62 -24.79
C ILE A 7 -1.83 -17.60 -24.28
N GLN A 8 -1.89 -18.81 -24.83
CA GLN A 8 -1.02 -19.94 -24.52
C GLN A 8 0.27 -19.78 -25.32
N THR A 9 1.38 -19.39 -24.67
CA THR A 9 2.71 -19.37 -25.28
C THR A 9 3.36 -20.74 -25.14
N ALA A 10 3.35 -21.52 -26.21
CA ALA A 10 4.15 -22.74 -26.30
C ALA A 10 5.56 -22.35 -26.80
N LEU A 11 6.52 -22.27 -25.87
CA LEU A 11 7.94 -22.34 -26.22
C LEU A 11 8.28 -23.79 -26.61
N THR A 12 8.84 -23.98 -27.81
CA THR A 12 9.62 -25.17 -28.14
C THR A 12 11.00 -24.71 -28.66
N PRO A 13 12.11 -25.24 -28.09
CA PRO A 13 13.46 -24.87 -28.50
C PRO A 13 13.82 -25.70 -29.74
N THR A 14 13.91 -25.05 -30.90
CA THR A 14 14.37 -25.72 -32.12
C THR A 14 15.83 -25.35 -32.38
N ALA A 15 16.67 -26.36 -32.25
CA ALA A 15 18.10 -26.45 -32.51
C ALA A 15 18.75 -25.33 -33.35
N HIS A 16 19.84 -24.79 -32.80
CA HIS A 16 20.85 -24.04 -33.54
C HIS A 16 21.37 -24.87 -34.72
N LEU A 17 20.99 -24.51 -35.94
CA LEU A 17 21.70 -24.88 -37.15
C LEU A 17 22.65 -23.73 -37.51
N LEU A 18 23.93 -23.95 -37.19
CA LEU A 18 25.07 -23.17 -37.65
C LEU A 18 25.10 -23.16 -39.19
N PHE A 19 24.66 -22.07 -39.81
CA PHE A 19 24.98 -21.81 -41.21
C PHE A 19 26.41 -21.28 -41.32
N HIS A 20 27.38 -22.20 -41.30
CA HIS A 20 28.67 -21.95 -41.91
C HIS A 20 28.54 -22.09 -43.43
N THR A 21 28.24 -21.01 -44.13
CA THR A 21 28.45 -20.92 -45.58
C THR A 21 29.70 -20.10 -45.87
N ARG A 22 30.82 -20.85 -45.89
CA ARG A 22 31.93 -20.78 -46.85
C ARG A 22 32.16 -19.42 -47.53
N ARG A 23 33.22 -18.75 -47.05
CA ARG A 23 34.02 -17.73 -47.73
C ARG A 23 34.15 -18.02 -49.24
N LEU A 24 33.49 -17.22 -50.08
CA LEU A 24 33.76 -17.22 -51.52
C LEU A 24 35.07 -16.48 -51.75
N THR A 25 36.09 -17.22 -52.17
CA THR A 25 37.33 -16.69 -52.73
C THR A 25 37.03 -15.93 -54.02
N GLY A 26 37.46 -14.68 -54.09
CA GLY A 26 37.29 -13.82 -55.25
C GLY A 26 38.00 -14.38 -56.48
N THR A 27 37.23 -14.78 -57.49
CA THR A 27 37.75 -15.10 -58.82
C THR A 27 38.02 -13.79 -59.55
N ARG A 28 39.28 -13.36 -59.54
CA ARG A 28 39.79 -12.21 -60.29
C ARG A 28 39.86 -12.61 -61.76
N THR A 29 38.88 -12.19 -62.57
CA THR A 29 38.91 -12.36 -64.02
C THR A 29 39.86 -11.33 -64.64
N SER A 30 41.06 -11.78 -65.01
CA SER A 30 42.01 -11.03 -65.82
C SER A 30 41.64 -11.15 -67.30
N PHE A 31 41.11 -10.08 -67.91
CA PHE A 31 40.97 -10.01 -69.36
C PHE A 31 42.31 -9.59 -69.96
N VAL A 32 43.05 -10.56 -70.50
CA VAL A 32 44.23 -10.29 -71.34
C VAL A 32 43.73 -10.00 -72.75
N SER A 33 43.75 -8.71 -73.12
CA SER A 33 43.56 -8.26 -74.49
C SER A 33 44.82 -8.60 -75.31
N LEU A 34 44.69 -9.55 -76.23
CA LEU A 34 45.70 -9.87 -77.23
C LEU A 34 45.49 -8.95 -78.44
N CYS A 35 46.21 -7.82 -78.47
CA CYS A 35 46.32 -6.98 -79.67
C CYS A 35 47.11 -7.73 -80.74
N LYS A 36 46.43 -8.18 -81.80
CA LYS A 36 47.05 -8.59 -83.07
C LYS A 36 47.31 -7.31 -83.89
N SER A 37 48.57 -6.95 -84.06
CA SER A 37 49.00 -6.00 -85.09
C SER A 37 49.12 -6.75 -86.42
N LYS A 38 48.28 -6.40 -87.40
CA LYS A 38 48.61 -6.57 -88.82
C LYS A 38 47.98 -5.42 -89.60
N ASP A 39 48.85 -4.71 -90.30
CA ASP A 39 48.55 -3.59 -91.17
C ASP A 39 47.51 -3.97 -92.24
N SER A 40 46.47 -3.15 -92.34
CA SER A 40 45.70 -2.95 -93.57
C SER A 40 44.95 -1.64 -93.42
N GLU A 41 45.30 -0.67 -94.26
CA GLU A 41 44.51 0.53 -94.52
C GLU A 41 43.05 0.13 -94.77
N SER A 42 42.17 0.59 -93.90
CA SER A 42 40.73 0.51 -94.06
C SER A 42 40.13 1.64 -93.25
N GLU A 43 39.85 2.74 -93.94
CA GLU A 43 38.87 3.79 -93.64
C GLU A 43 38.12 3.62 -92.30
N GLU A 44 38.37 4.54 -91.37
CA GLU A 44 37.64 4.67 -90.10
C GLU A 44 36.19 5.07 -90.36
N SER A 45 35.31 4.08 -90.54
CA SER A 45 33.87 4.28 -90.33
C SER A 45 33.59 4.33 -88.81
N PRO A 46 32.78 5.27 -88.29
CA PRO A 46 32.44 5.29 -86.88
C PRO A 46 31.64 4.02 -86.60
N SER A 47 32.19 3.11 -85.80
CA SER A 47 31.50 1.88 -85.45
C SER A 47 30.29 2.21 -84.59
N GLU A 48 29.13 2.35 -85.23
CA GLU A 48 27.86 2.57 -84.56
C GLU A 48 27.57 1.37 -83.66
N GLY A 49 27.63 1.60 -82.34
CA GLY A 49 27.48 0.54 -81.35
C GLY A 49 26.11 -0.13 -81.45
N ASP A 50 26.07 -1.46 -81.31
CA ASP A 50 24.81 -2.22 -81.32
C ASP A 50 23.84 -1.70 -80.25
N ILE A 51 22.76 -1.07 -80.70
CA ILE A 51 21.75 -0.40 -79.88
C ILE A 51 21.22 -1.34 -78.78
N LYS A 52 21.08 -2.64 -79.08
CA LYS A 52 20.61 -3.64 -78.12
C LYS A 52 21.60 -3.87 -76.97
N LYS A 53 22.90 -3.80 -77.26
CA LYS A 53 23.96 -3.93 -76.25
C LYS A 53 24.03 -2.69 -75.37
N GLN A 54 23.86 -1.51 -75.96
CA GLN A 54 23.81 -0.25 -75.20
C GLN A 54 22.60 -0.20 -74.28
N GLU A 55 21.41 -0.62 -74.74
CA GLU A 55 20.21 -0.71 -73.90
C GLU A 55 20.39 -1.71 -72.76
N LEU A 56 21.00 -2.88 -73.03
CA LEU A 56 21.29 -3.87 -72.00
C LEU A 56 22.25 -3.32 -70.94
N LEU A 57 23.31 -2.61 -71.35
CA LEU A 57 24.24 -1.95 -70.43
C LEU A 57 23.54 -0.88 -69.59
N ALA A 58 22.65 -0.09 -70.18
CA ALA A 58 21.87 0.92 -69.46
C ALA A 58 20.98 0.29 -68.38
N ARG A 59 20.32 -0.84 -68.69
CA ARG A 59 19.51 -1.61 -67.72
C ARG A 59 20.36 -2.19 -66.59
N ILE A 60 21.55 -2.72 -66.90
CA ILE A 60 22.49 -3.22 -65.90
C ILE A 60 22.94 -2.10 -64.97
N ALA A 61 23.31 -0.94 -65.52
CA ALA A 61 23.72 0.22 -64.73
C ALA A 61 22.58 0.72 -63.82
N MET A 62 21.35 0.78 -64.33
CA MET A 62 20.17 1.15 -63.56
C MET A 62 19.91 0.16 -62.40
N LEU A 63 20.00 -1.15 -62.65
CA LEU A 63 19.86 -2.17 -61.61
C LEU A 63 20.97 -2.09 -60.56
N GLN A 64 22.20 -1.81 -60.98
CA GLN A 64 23.32 -1.60 -60.05
C GLN A 64 23.10 -0.38 -59.17
N ALA A 65 22.61 0.73 -59.73
CA ALA A 65 22.27 1.93 -58.97
C ALA A 65 21.14 1.68 -57.96
N GLN A 66 20.08 0.96 -58.36
CA GLN A 66 19.00 0.58 -57.47
C GLN A 66 19.47 -0.36 -56.35
N LYS A 67 20.36 -1.30 -56.66
CA LYS A 67 20.95 -2.20 -55.67
C LYS A 67 21.73 -1.42 -54.60
N VAL A 68 22.57 -0.47 -55.01
CA VAL A 68 23.34 0.37 -54.07
C VAL A 68 22.36 1.13 -53.16
N ARG A 69 21.37 1.82 -53.73
CA ARG A 69 20.38 2.57 -52.96
C ARG A 69 19.59 1.71 -51.96
N LEU A 70 19.22 0.49 -52.35
CA LEU A 70 18.50 -0.43 -51.46
C LEU A 70 19.40 -0.94 -50.34
N THR A 71 20.68 -1.19 -50.64
CA THR A 71 21.67 -1.63 -49.65
C THR A 71 21.90 -0.52 -48.63
N ASP A 72 22.11 0.73 -49.08
CA ASP A 72 22.27 1.88 -48.19
C ASP A 72 21.05 2.08 -47.27
N TYR A 73 19.83 1.95 -47.81
CA TYR A 73 18.61 2.03 -47.01
C TYR A 73 18.49 0.90 -45.97
N LEU A 74 18.89 -0.33 -46.35
CA LEU A 74 18.88 -1.46 -45.45
C LEU A 74 19.90 -1.27 -44.33
N ASP A 75 21.10 -0.78 -44.65
CA ASP A 75 22.16 -0.51 -43.69
C ASP A 75 21.73 0.59 -42.71
N GLU A 76 21.14 1.70 -43.20
CA GLU A 76 20.59 2.78 -42.36
C GLU A 76 19.50 2.27 -41.40
N ARG A 77 18.55 1.46 -41.91
CA ARG A 77 17.49 0.87 -41.09
C ARG A 77 18.04 -0.12 -40.06
N SER A 78 19.07 -0.89 -40.42
CA SER A 78 19.71 -1.83 -39.50
C SER A 78 20.45 -1.10 -38.38
N ALA A 79 21.14 0.00 -38.70
CA ALA A 79 21.80 0.85 -37.72
C ALA A 79 20.79 1.51 -36.78
N TYR A 80 19.69 2.06 -37.32
CA TYR A 80 18.61 2.63 -36.52
C TYR A 80 17.99 1.63 -35.55
N LEU A 81 17.68 0.42 -36.01
CA LEU A 81 17.12 -0.63 -35.15
C LEU A 81 18.10 -1.07 -34.06
N THR A 82 19.40 -1.11 -34.37
CA THR A 82 20.45 -1.41 -33.40
C THR A 82 20.53 -0.33 -32.33
N GLN A 83 20.58 0.94 -32.73
CA GLN A 83 20.56 2.08 -31.81
C GLN A 83 19.31 2.08 -30.93
N PHE A 84 18.13 1.84 -31.52
CA PHE A 84 16.88 1.77 -30.78
C PHE A 84 16.90 0.65 -29.73
N ALA A 85 17.46 -0.52 -30.07
CA ALA A 85 17.58 -1.62 -29.12
C ALA A 85 18.57 -1.31 -27.99
N GLU A 86 19.70 -0.67 -28.30
CA GLU A 86 20.68 -0.23 -27.31
C GLU A 86 20.11 0.83 -26.36
N GLU A 87 19.43 1.84 -26.90
CA GLU A 87 18.78 2.90 -26.13
C GLU A 87 17.66 2.34 -25.25
N ALA A 88 16.81 1.46 -25.78
CA ALA A 88 15.77 0.80 -25.00
C ALA A 88 16.36 -0.01 -23.83
N ASN A 89 17.44 -0.78 -24.07
CA ASN A 89 18.11 -1.52 -23.00
C ASN A 89 18.68 -0.57 -21.93
N ALA A 90 19.34 0.52 -22.35
CA ALA A 90 19.86 1.51 -21.42
C ALA A 90 18.76 2.19 -20.59
N GLU A 91 17.60 2.49 -21.18
CA GLU A 91 16.45 3.01 -20.46
C GLU A 91 15.86 1.99 -19.48
N PHE A 92 15.75 0.72 -19.88
CA PHE A 92 15.29 -0.35 -18.98
C PHE A 92 16.22 -0.53 -17.78
N ASP A 93 17.53 -0.56 -18.01
CA ASP A 93 18.53 -0.67 -16.95
C ASP A 93 18.43 0.52 -15.99
N LYS A 94 18.31 1.73 -16.53
CA LYS A 94 18.14 2.96 -15.73
C LYS A 94 16.86 2.92 -14.88
N ILE A 95 15.72 2.53 -15.46
CA ILE A 95 14.46 2.40 -14.73
C ILE A 95 14.59 1.34 -13.62
N GLY A 96 15.24 0.22 -13.92
CA GLY A 96 15.51 -0.84 -12.95
C GLY A 96 16.35 -0.35 -11.78
N GLU A 97 17.44 0.37 -12.06
CA GLU A 97 18.34 0.93 -11.05
C GLU A 97 17.65 2.01 -10.20
N ASP A 98 16.92 2.94 -10.82
CA ASP A 98 16.16 3.98 -10.12
C ASP A 98 15.08 3.37 -9.20
N ALA A 99 14.39 2.32 -9.66
CA ALA A 99 13.39 1.61 -8.86
C ALA A 99 14.01 0.90 -7.66
N LEU A 100 15.14 0.21 -7.85
CA LEU A 100 15.88 -0.44 -6.76
C LEU A 100 16.39 0.57 -5.73
N LYS A 101 16.95 1.68 -6.21
CA LYS A 101 17.42 2.76 -5.33
C LYS A 101 16.28 3.35 -4.50
N GLY A 102 15.13 3.61 -5.11
CA GLY A 102 13.95 4.09 -4.39
C GLY A 102 13.43 3.09 -3.36
N LEU A 103 13.49 1.78 -3.67
CA LEU A 103 13.13 0.72 -2.74
C LEU A 103 14.08 0.66 -1.53
N ASP A 104 15.39 0.71 -1.77
CA ASP A 104 16.41 0.67 -0.70
C ASP A 104 16.31 1.89 0.22
N GLU A 105 16.04 3.08 -0.33
CA GLU A 105 15.82 4.30 0.44
C GLU A 105 14.56 4.19 1.30
N ALA A 106 13.45 3.67 0.74
CA ALA A 106 12.23 3.44 1.49
C ALA A 106 12.42 2.40 2.60
N SER A 107 13.13 1.30 2.31
CA SER A 107 13.46 0.27 3.29
C SER A 107 14.30 0.83 4.42
N SER A 108 15.31 1.66 4.12
CA SER A 108 16.16 2.30 5.11
C SER A 108 15.35 3.21 6.04
N ARG A 109 14.42 4.01 5.50
CA ARG A 109 13.51 4.85 6.29
C ARG A 109 12.60 4.05 7.20
N ILE A 110 12.07 2.92 6.72
CA ILE A 110 11.21 2.04 7.54
C ILE A 110 12.03 1.44 8.68
N MET A 111 13.24 0.95 8.38
CA MET A 111 14.12 0.36 9.39
C MET A 111 14.52 1.38 10.46
N GLU A 112 14.87 2.60 10.05
CA GLU A 112 15.20 3.69 10.98
C GLU A 112 14.01 4.05 11.88
N ASN A 113 12.80 4.09 11.33
CA ASN A 113 11.59 4.36 12.11
C ASN A 113 11.31 3.24 13.12
N ILE A 114 11.44 1.97 12.71
CA ILE A 114 11.27 0.82 13.60
C ILE A 114 12.31 0.87 14.72
N GLU A 115 13.57 1.14 14.41
CA GLU A 115 14.64 1.26 15.41
C GLU A 115 14.35 2.38 16.41
N SER A 116 13.90 3.55 15.92
CA SER A 116 13.53 4.66 16.79
C SER A 116 12.37 4.34 17.72
N GLN A 117 11.36 3.62 17.24
CA GLN A 117 10.22 3.19 18.05
C GLN A 117 10.61 2.10 19.05
N MET A 118 11.48 1.16 18.64
CA MET A 118 12.00 0.12 19.51
C MET A 118 12.82 0.71 20.64
N GLN A 119 13.69 1.68 20.35
CA GLN A 119 14.47 2.37 21.35
C GLN A 119 13.59 3.15 22.34
N ALA A 120 12.59 3.89 21.85
CA ALA A 120 11.63 4.58 22.71
C ALA A 120 10.82 3.61 23.59
N PHE A 121 10.48 2.43 23.05
CA PHE A 121 9.82 1.39 23.81
C PHE A 121 10.74 0.78 24.88
N GLU A 122 12.02 0.56 24.58
CA GLU A 122 13.00 0.06 25.55
C GLU A 122 13.22 1.05 26.68
N GLU A 123 13.40 2.34 26.37
CA GLU A 123 13.51 3.42 27.37
C GLU A 123 12.26 3.49 28.25
N SER A 124 11.07 3.46 27.66
CA SER A 124 9.81 3.48 28.41
C SER A 124 9.59 2.22 29.25
N ALA A 125 10.00 1.05 28.76
CA ALA A 125 9.90 -0.20 29.50
C ALA A 125 10.86 -0.21 30.71
N GLU A 126 12.06 0.35 30.55
CA GLU A 126 13.02 0.47 31.64
C GLU A 126 12.55 1.49 32.70
N GLU A 127 12.02 2.64 32.28
CA GLU A 127 11.40 3.63 33.17
C GLU A 127 10.24 3.01 33.98
N ASN A 128 9.33 2.30 33.31
CA ASN A 128 8.20 1.65 33.97
C ASN A 128 8.66 0.55 34.94
N ARG A 129 9.76 -0.16 34.64
CA ARG A 129 10.33 -1.15 35.56
C ARG A 129 10.86 -0.49 36.84
N MET A 130 11.54 0.65 36.71
CA MET A 130 12.02 1.42 37.86
C MET A 130 10.85 1.96 38.69
N GLU A 131 9.78 2.45 38.05
CA GLU A 131 8.59 2.94 38.73
C GLU A 131 7.89 1.83 39.54
N ILE A 132 7.78 0.62 38.98
CA ILE A 132 7.20 -0.54 39.68
C ILE A 132 8.06 -0.91 40.89
N GLU A 133 9.39 -0.94 40.75
CA GLU A 133 10.30 -1.28 41.85
C GLU A 133 10.20 -0.26 43.01
N GLU A 134 10.11 1.04 42.69
CA GLU A 134 9.90 2.09 43.68
C GLU A 134 8.50 2.04 44.33
N ASN A 135 7.47 1.68 43.56
CA ASN A 135 6.12 1.51 44.09
C ASN A 135 6.06 0.31 45.05
N ASP A 136 6.68 -0.81 44.67
CA ASP A 136 6.77 -2.01 45.50
C ASP A 136 7.52 -1.73 46.81
N SER A 137 8.59 -0.93 46.79
CA SER A 137 9.30 -0.55 48.02
C SER A 137 8.42 0.33 48.93
N LYS A 138 7.73 1.32 48.37
CA LYS A 138 6.77 2.17 49.11
C LYS A 138 5.61 1.35 49.69
N LEU A 139 5.12 0.36 48.94
CA LEU A 139 4.05 -0.52 49.39
C LEU A 139 4.52 -1.41 50.56
N ALA A 140 5.76 -1.93 50.49
CA ALA A 140 6.36 -2.70 51.56
C ALA A 140 6.54 -1.87 52.84
N GLU A 141 7.01 -0.62 52.72
CA GLU A 141 7.11 0.33 53.85
C GLU A 141 5.73 0.62 54.46
N PHE A 142 4.72 0.89 53.62
CA PHE A 142 3.35 1.13 54.07
C PHE A 142 2.76 -0.09 54.79
N GLN A 143 3.01 -1.31 54.28
CA GLN A 143 2.55 -2.53 54.92
C GLN A 143 3.22 -2.76 56.28
N GLY A 144 4.52 -2.48 56.38
CA GLY A 144 5.26 -2.51 57.65
C GLY A 144 4.68 -1.52 58.67
N GLN A 145 4.42 -0.29 58.23
CA GLN A 145 3.82 0.74 59.08
C GLN A 145 2.40 0.37 59.53
N MET A 146 1.59 -0.25 58.66
CA MET A 146 0.26 -0.77 59.02
C MET A 146 0.34 -1.90 60.06
N GLU A 147 1.34 -2.77 59.94
CA GLU A 147 1.53 -3.87 60.88
C GLU A 147 1.99 -3.37 62.26
N GLU A 148 2.87 -2.37 62.30
CA GLU A 148 3.26 -1.64 63.50
C GLU A 148 2.08 -0.90 64.14
N ASP A 149 1.34 -0.08 63.37
CA ASP A 149 0.14 0.64 63.83
C ASP A 149 -0.96 -0.30 64.36
N ARG A 150 -1.07 -1.50 63.79
CA ARG A 150 -1.99 -2.56 64.23
C ARG A 150 -1.52 -3.17 65.55
N ASN A 151 -0.23 -3.47 65.69
CA ASN A 151 0.35 -3.99 66.93
C ASN A 151 0.29 -2.96 68.08
N ASP A 152 0.45 -1.68 67.76
CA ASP A 152 0.39 -0.58 68.73
C ASP A 152 -1.05 -0.16 69.08
N GLY A 153 -2.06 -0.82 68.50
CA GLY A 153 -3.47 -0.53 68.75
C GLY A 153 -3.90 0.89 68.32
N LEU A 154 -3.08 1.57 67.52
CA LEU A 154 -3.34 2.93 67.02
C LEU A 154 -4.52 2.95 66.03
N PHE A 155 -4.72 1.86 65.28
CA PHE A 155 -5.85 1.69 64.37
C PHE A 155 -7.22 1.88 65.06
N PHE A 156 -7.37 1.39 66.29
CA PHE A 156 -8.62 1.52 67.07
C PHE A 156 -8.71 2.84 67.86
N LYS A 157 -7.58 3.44 68.23
CA LYS A 157 -7.54 4.79 68.84
C LYS A 157 -8.13 5.85 67.90
N SER A 158 -7.87 5.73 66.61
CA SER A 158 -8.41 6.61 65.56
C SER A 158 -9.92 6.43 65.36
N LEU A 159 -10.45 5.22 65.56
CA LEU A 159 -11.88 4.92 65.43
C LEU A 159 -12.68 5.36 66.66
N GLY A 160 -12.09 5.33 67.86
CA GLY A 160 -12.75 5.74 69.11
C GLY A 160 -12.88 7.26 69.29
N GLN A 161 -12.15 8.08 68.53
CA GLN A 161 -12.14 9.54 68.69
C GLN A 161 -13.13 10.31 67.81
N LYS A 162 -13.90 9.63 66.94
CA LYS A 162 -14.90 10.32 66.12
C LYS A 162 -16.22 10.44 66.89
N LYS A 163 -16.52 11.64 67.41
CA LYS A 163 -17.85 12.01 67.91
C LYS A 163 -18.91 11.62 66.86
N PRO A 164 -20.09 11.10 67.26
CA PRO A 164 -21.13 10.71 66.30
C PRO A 164 -21.61 11.95 65.54
N VAL A 165 -21.07 12.15 64.34
CA VAL A 165 -21.56 13.17 63.41
C VAL A 165 -22.94 12.71 62.97
N GLY A 166 -23.94 13.54 63.28
CA GLY A 166 -25.35 13.19 63.25
C GLY A 166 -25.82 12.51 61.96
N LYS A 167 -26.68 11.51 62.13
CA LYS A 167 -27.34 10.71 61.08
C LYS A 167 -27.94 11.54 59.93
N ALA A 168 -28.24 12.82 60.16
CA ALA A 168 -28.71 13.77 59.15
C ALA A 168 -27.67 14.04 58.03
N LYS A 169 -26.39 14.20 58.36
CA LYS A 169 -25.33 14.45 57.36
C LYS A 169 -25.06 13.21 56.49
N ALA A 170 -25.11 12.02 57.09
CA ALA A 170 -24.95 10.77 56.35
C ALA A 170 -26.11 10.54 55.35
N THR A 171 -27.34 10.89 55.71
CA THR A 171 -28.48 10.80 54.77
C THR A 171 -28.43 11.85 53.65
N GLU A 172 -27.81 13.01 53.88
CA GLU A 172 -27.56 14.00 52.83
C GLU A 172 -26.44 13.55 51.88
N GLU A 173 -25.36 12.97 52.41
CA GLU A 173 -24.27 12.43 51.59
C GLU A 173 -24.73 11.24 50.73
N VAL A 174 -25.58 10.35 51.27
CA VAL A 174 -26.18 9.26 50.48
C VAL A 174 -27.13 9.79 49.40
N LYS A 175 -27.88 10.87 49.66
CA LYS A 175 -28.70 11.53 48.63
C LYS A 175 -27.83 12.21 47.57
N LYS A 176 -26.74 12.85 47.97
CA LYS A 176 -25.78 13.51 47.06
C LYS A 176 -25.05 12.47 46.19
N ILE A 177 -24.68 11.32 46.73
CA ILE A 177 -24.10 10.21 45.96
C ILE A 177 -25.15 9.63 45.01
N LYS A 178 -26.40 9.46 45.44
CA LYS A 178 -27.48 9.00 44.56
C LYS A 178 -27.75 9.97 43.41
N GLU A 179 -27.72 11.28 43.68
CA GLU A 179 -27.88 12.36 42.71
C GLU A 179 -26.71 12.40 41.71
N ILE A 180 -25.46 12.31 42.19
CA ILE A 180 -24.27 12.21 41.33
C ILE A 180 -24.30 10.94 40.48
N THR A 181 -24.82 9.83 41.02
CA THR A 181 -24.97 8.57 40.26
C THR A 181 -26.07 8.67 39.21
N THR A 182 -27.15 9.43 39.46
CA THR A 182 -28.22 9.67 38.47
C THR A 182 -27.79 10.69 37.41
N GLU A 183 -27.04 11.71 37.77
CA GLU A 183 -26.43 12.69 36.85
C GLU A 183 -25.32 12.05 35.98
N SER A 184 -24.53 11.15 36.58
CA SER A 184 -23.53 10.33 35.88
C SER A 184 -24.12 9.27 34.96
N ALA A 185 -25.29 8.70 35.29
CA ALA A 185 -25.95 7.67 34.51
C ALA A 185 -26.71 8.22 33.29
N GLY A 186 -26.97 9.53 33.24
CA GLY A 186 -27.69 10.22 32.15
C GLY A 186 -26.83 11.19 31.33
N SER A 187 -25.51 11.01 31.31
CA SER A 187 -24.60 11.94 30.64
C SER A 187 -24.87 12.04 29.13
N LYS A 188 -25.23 13.25 28.67
CA LYS A 188 -25.38 13.62 27.24
C LYS A 188 -24.15 13.21 26.41
N THR A 189 -22.97 13.15 27.03
CA THR A 189 -21.70 12.79 26.41
C THR A 189 -21.63 11.32 26.01
N ARG A 190 -22.05 10.39 26.90
CA ARG A 190 -22.09 8.95 26.59
C ARG A 190 -23.07 8.64 25.46
N ARG A 191 -24.23 9.28 25.48
CA ARG A 191 -25.24 9.17 24.41
C ARG A 191 -24.72 9.67 23.07
N ASN A 192 -23.98 10.78 23.05
CA ASN A 192 -23.42 11.32 21.81
C ASN A 192 -22.34 10.39 21.23
N ILE A 193 -21.58 9.71 22.10
CA ILE A 193 -20.60 8.70 21.70
C ILE A 193 -21.30 7.48 21.08
N TYR A 194 -22.36 6.95 21.70
CA TYR A 194 -23.12 5.84 21.10
C TYR A 194 -23.77 6.23 19.76
N LEU A 195 -24.34 7.43 19.66
CA LEU A 195 -24.90 7.93 18.40
C LEU A 195 -23.83 8.10 17.31
N ALA A 196 -22.63 8.56 17.67
CA ALA A 196 -21.51 8.65 16.74
C ALA A 196 -21.08 7.26 16.23
N PHE A 197 -20.96 6.27 17.13
CA PHE A 197 -20.62 4.90 16.74
C PHE A 197 -21.70 4.23 15.90
N ILE A 198 -22.98 4.40 16.26
CA ILE A 198 -24.12 3.91 15.46
C ILE A 198 -24.11 4.58 14.07
N GLY A 199 -23.87 5.89 13.99
CA GLY A 199 -23.76 6.62 12.73
C GLY A 199 -22.61 6.11 11.85
N LEU A 200 -21.44 5.88 12.44
CA LEU A 200 -20.28 5.33 11.74
C LEU A 200 -20.56 3.92 11.19
N LEU A 201 -21.22 3.07 11.99
CA LEU A 201 -21.61 1.72 11.58
C LEU A 201 -22.64 1.73 10.45
N VAL A 202 -23.64 2.62 10.48
CA VAL A 202 -24.64 2.75 9.41
C VAL A 202 -23.99 3.21 8.10
N ILE A 203 -23.05 4.16 8.16
CA ILE A 203 -22.28 4.59 6.98
C ILE A 203 -21.44 3.43 6.43
N GLY A 204 -20.76 2.68 7.31
CA GLY A 204 -19.96 1.51 6.91
C GLY A 204 -20.80 0.39 6.30
N ILE A 205 -22.04 0.19 6.76
CA ILE A 205 -23.00 -0.75 6.16
C ILE A 205 -23.42 -0.26 4.77
N ALA A 206 -23.79 1.02 4.62
CA ALA A 206 -24.18 1.59 3.34
C ALA A 206 -23.06 1.54 2.29
N ASP A 207 -21.82 1.88 2.68
CA ASP A 207 -20.65 1.77 1.81
C ASP A 207 -20.35 0.31 1.45
N SER A 208 -20.52 -0.62 2.39
CA SER A 208 -20.41 -2.06 2.12
C SER A 208 -21.50 -2.57 1.18
N PHE A 209 -22.68 -1.94 1.09
CA PHE A 209 -23.69 -2.29 0.09
C PHE A 209 -23.37 -1.72 -1.31
N ILE A 210 -22.72 -0.55 -1.38
CA ILE A 210 -22.43 0.17 -2.63
C ILE A 210 -21.14 -0.35 -3.29
N SER A 211 -20.09 -0.59 -2.49
CA SER A 211 -18.73 -0.88 -2.98
C SER A 211 -18.54 -2.35 -3.39
N SER A 212 -19.14 -3.31 -2.69
CA SER A 212 -19.15 -4.72 -3.10
C SER A 212 -20.17 -5.51 -2.28
N SER A 213 -21.01 -6.35 -2.91
CA SER A 213 -22.07 -7.13 -2.23
C SER A 213 -21.54 -8.29 -1.37
N ASP A 214 -20.59 -8.02 -0.47
CA ASP A 214 -20.07 -8.94 0.52
C ASP A 214 -21.06 -9.05 1.69
N TRP A 215 -22.09 -9.88 1.52
CA TRP A 215 -23.13 -10.10 2.54
C TRP A 215 -22.55 -10.57 3.89
N ARG A 216 -21.32 -11.13 3.88
CA ARG A 216 -20.56 -11.49 5.08
C ARG A 216 -20.16 -10.27 5.91
N LYS A 217 -19.68 -9.18 5.29
CA LYS A 217 -19.30 -7.95 6.00
C LYS A 217 -20.52 -7.25 6.58
N VAL A 218 -21.61 -7.22 5.82
CA VAL A 218 -22.91 -6.70 6.28
C VAL A 218 -23.43 -7.52 7.47
N ALA A 219 -23.33 -8.85 7.43
CA ALA A 219 -23.76 -9.70 8.54
C ALA A 219 -22.94 -9.46 9.82
N VAL A 220 -21.62 -9.29 9.71
CA VAL A 220 -20.75 -8.98 10.86
C VAL A 220 -21.06 -7.60 11.43
N LEU A 221 -21.20 -6.57 10.58
CA LEU A 221 -21.55 -5.22 11.02
C LEU A 221 -22.96 -5.17 11.64
N GLY A 222 -23.91 -5.90 11.06
CA GLY A 222 -25.26 -6.05 11.60
C GLY A 222 -25.27 -6.75 12.96
N ALA A 223 -24.48 -7.82 13.14
CA ALA A 223 -24.35 -8.53 14.41
C ALA A 223 -23.77 -7.64 15.53
N ILE A 224 -22.94 -6.65 15.20
CA ILE A 224 -22.39 -5.68 16.16
C ILE A 224 -23.37 -4.52 16.41
N LEU A 225 -24.16 -4.13 15.40
CA LEU A 225 -25.12 -3.03 15.52
C LEU A 225 -26.31 -3.38 16.43
N VAL A 226 -26.82 -4.61 16.37
CA VAL A 226 -27.96 -5.07 17.18
C VAL A 226 -27.74 -4.93 18.70
N PRO A 227 -26.66 -5.44 19.30
CA PRO A 227 -26.42 -5.27 20.73
C PRO A 227 -26.17 -3.81 21.12
N LEU A 228 -25.55 -3.02 20.23
CA LEU A 228 -25.31 -1.60 20.48
C LEU A 228 -26.62 -0.78 20.53
N LEU A 229 -27.56 -1.08 19.64
CA LEU A 229 -28.90 -0.49 19.65
C LEU A 229 -29.70 -0.93 20.88
N LEU A 230 -29.55 -2.19 21.30
CA LEU A 230 -30.22 -2.70 22.50
C LEU A 230 -29.69 -2.00 23.77
N GLN A 231 -28.38 -1.80 23.86
CA GLN A 231 -27.75 -1.06 24.96
C GLN A 231 -28.18 0.42 24.96
N PHE A 232 -28.25 1.04 23.78
CA PHE A 232 -28.74 2.41 23.63
C PHE A 232 -30.22 2.56 24.03
N LEU A 233 -31.09 1.64 23.62
CA LEU A 233 -32.51 1.62 23.99
C LEU A 233 -32.72 1.36 25.48
N HIS A 234 -31.92 0.49 26.09
CA HIS A 234 -31.95 0.23 27.52
C HIS A 234 -31.56 1.49 28.33
N GLU A 235 -30.52 2.20 27.90
CA GLU A 235 -30.13 3.48 28.50
C GLU A 235 -31.21 4.57 28.32
N GLN A 236 -31.91 4.61 27.17
CA GLN A 236 -33.08 5.49 26.99
C GLN A 236 -34.28 5.09 27.88
N GLY A 237 -34.53 3.80 28.03
CA GLY A 237 -35.61 3.27 28.85
C GLY A 237 -35.48 3.67 30.32
N MET A 238 -34.27 3.49 30.87
CA MET A 238 -33.94 3.91 32.24
C MET A 238 -34.14 5.42 32.44
N LEU A 239 -33.79 6.24 31.45
CA LEU A 239 -34.00 7.69 31.48
C LEU A 239 -35.49 8.06 31.44
N SER A 240 -36.28 7.42 30.56
CA SER A 240 -37.72 7.66 30.46
C SER A 240 -38.48 7.23 31.72
N GLU A 241 -38.00 6.18 32.40
CA GLU A 241 -38.55 5.72 33.66
C GLU A 241 -38.22 6.70 34.80
N THR A 242 -37.03 7.31 34.79
CA THR A 242 -36.72 8.44 35.70
C THR A 242 -37.49 9.72 35.39
N GLU A 243 -37.78 10.02 34.12
CA GLU A 243 -38.56 11.19 33.71
C GLU A 243 -40.05 11.03 34.08
N LYS A 244 -40.63 9.83 33.89
CA LYS A 244 -42.01 9.52 34.30
C LYS A 244 -42.20 9.51 35.81
N ARG A 245 -41.22 9.02 36.58
CA ARG A 245 -41.29 9.00 38.06
C ARG A 245 -41.10 10.39 38.69
N GLY A 246 -40.61 11.37 37.92
CA GLY A 246 -40.57 12.78 38.30
C GLY A 246 -41.94 13.48 38.19
N HIS A 247 -42.88 12.94 37.40
CA HIS A 247 -44.15 13.58 37.11
C HIS A 247 -45.38 12.93 37.79
N GLU A 248 -45.22 11.77 38.44
CA GLU A 248 -46.25 11.13 39.27
C GLU A 248 -45.91 11.21 40.77
N LYS A 249 -46.11 12.39 41.37
CA LYS A 249 -46.56 12.50 42.77
C LYS A 249 -47.90 13.24 42.76
N PRO A 250 -49.01 12.58 43.12
CA PRO A 250 -50.32 13.23 43.14
C PRO A 250 -50.46 14.12 44.38
N ASP A 251 -50.96 15.33 44.15
CA ASP A 251 -51.70 16.10 45.15
C ASP A 251 -52.81 15.22 45.74
N ARG A 252 -52.75 14.93 47.05
CA ARG A 252 -53.94 14.65 47.86
C ARG A 252 -53.79 15.13 49.31
N GLU A 253 -54.80 15.92 49.68
CA GLU A 253 -55.42 16.08 51.00
C GLU A 253 -54.73 17.00 52.02
N ASN A 254 -55.05 18.30 51.91
CA ASN A 254 -55.45 19.07 53.10
C ASN A 254 -56.99 19.12 53.14
N LYS A 255 -57.53 18.67 54.27
CA LYS A 255 -58.86 18.99 54.76
C LYS A 255 -58.67 19.73 56.09
#